data_AF-A0A1M4XUL6-F1
#
_entry.id   AF-A0A1M4XUL6-F1
#
_cell.length_a   1.000
_cell.length_b   1.000
_cell.length_c   1.000
_cell.angle_alpha   90.00
_cell.angle_beta   90.00
_cell.angle_gamma   90.00
#
_symmetry.space_group_name_H-M   'P 1'
#
loop_
_entity.id
_entity.type
_entity.pdbx_description
1 polymer ?
#
loop_
_entity_poly.entity_id
_entity_poly.type
_entity_poly.pdbx_seq_one_letter_code
_entity_poly.pdbx_strand_id
1 'polypeptide(L)'
;MLHSIPPLIYYVYYNKLEGALLWKKTLVLNIYIGILKFALNNKSIIYIILVILMILSGKFLASNGVEMLLKFDSGVTYISIEMEPNTKIQDTKKAVNKIEKYLSKEENIINYDAQIGF
;
A
#
# COMPACT_ATOMS: atom_id res chain seq x y z
N MET A 1 -35.21 -30.04 -1.37
CA MET A 1 -36.22 -29.40 -2.24
C MET A 1 -36.26 -27.89 -1.94
N LEU A 2 -35.14 -27.18 -2.17
CA LEU A 2 -34.94 -25.78 -1.73
C LEU A 2 -34.15 -24.96 -2.78
N HIS A 3 -34.29 -25.29 -4.07
CA HIS A 3 -33.60 -24.64 -5.20
C HIS A 3 -34.52 -23.79 -6.09
N SER A 4 -35.59 -23.20 -5.53
CA SER A 4 -36.63 -22.54 -6.34
C SER A 4 -37.07 -21.16 -5.85
N ILE A 5 -36.29 -20.52 -4.97
CA ILE A 5 -36.60 -19.19 -4.40
C ILE A 5 -36.08 -17.97 -5.22
N PRO A 6 -35.41 -18.05 -6.39
CA PRO A 6 -35.02 -16.81 -7.10
C PRO A 6 -36.13 -15.96 -7.75
N PRO A 7 -37.18 -16.51 -8.40
CA PRO A 7 -38.01 -15.69 -9.30
C PRO A 7 -39.05 -14.82 -8.59
N LEU A 8 -39.66 -15.30 -7.50
CA LEU A 8 -40.70 -14.55 -6.78
C LEU A 8 -40.12 -13.35 -6.00
N ILE A 9 -38.96 -13.50 -5.38
CA ILE A 9 -38.26 -12.40 -4.70
C ILE A 9 -37.81 -11.35 -5.72
N TYR A 10 -37.32 -11.79 -6.88
CA TYR A 10 -36.97 -10.89 -7.99
C TYR A 10 -38.17 -10.07 -8.43
N TYR A 11 -39.33 -10.71 -8.66
CA TYR A 11 -40.54 -10.03 -9.14
C TYR A 11 -41.09 -8.99 -8.14
N VAL A 12 -41.06 -9.28 -6.84
CA VAL A 12 -41.52 -8.37 -5.78
C VAL A 12 -40.58 -7.17 -5.61
N TYR A 13 -39.26 -7.35 -5.75
CA TYR A 13 -38.28 -6.26 -5.63
C TYR A 13 -38.13 -5.44 -6.91
N TYR A 14 -38.35 -6.03 -8.09
CA TYR A 14 -38.17 -5.38 -9.39
C TYR A 14 -39.07 -4.14 -9.53
N ASN A 15 -40.34 -4.28 -9.14
CA ASN A 15 -41.39 -3.26 -9.30
C ASN A 15 -41.16 -1.98 -8.44
N LYS A 16 -40.21 -2.02 -7.48
CA LYS A 16 -39.91 -0.90 -6.56
C LYS A 16 -38.72 -0.04 -6.98
N LEU A 17 -37.91 -0.49 -7.95
CA LEU A 17 -36.59 0.10 -8.26
C LEU A 17 -36.47 0.65 -9.70
N GLU A 18 -37.55 0.64 -10.47
CA GLU A 18 -37.49 0.72 -11.94
C GLU A 18 -36.97 2.06 -12.51
N GLY A 19 -37.32 3.22 -11.95
CA GLY A 19 -37.01 4.50 -12.61
C GLY A 19 -35.51 4.85 -12.68
N ALA A 20 -34.86 5.02 -11.54
CA ALA A 20 -33.48 5.50 -11.45
C ALA A 20 -32.45 4.41 -11.78
N LEU A 21 -32.74 3.16 -11.42
CA LEU A 21 -31.81 2.04 -11.62
C LEU A 21 -31.72 1.63 -13.10
N LEU A 22 -32.85 1.66 -13.83
CA LEU A 22 -32.87 1.39 -15.27
C LEU A 22 -32.13 2.49 -16.05
N TRP A 23 -32.34 3.77 -15.71
CA TRP A 23 -31.63 4.90 -16.33
C TRP A 23 -30.11 4.80 -16.17
N LYS A 24 -29.64 4.45 -14.96
CA LYS A 24 -28.21 4.26 -14.69
C LYS A 24 -27.64 3.07 -15.46
N LYS A 25 -28.40 1.97 -15.55
CA LYS A 25 -28.01 0.76 -16.31
C LYS A 25 -27.90 1.05 -17.81
N THR A 26 -28.85 1.78 -18.39
CA THR A 26 -28.82 2.15 -19.82
C THR A 26 -27.70 3.14 -20.12
N LEU A 27 -27.41 4.08 -19.21
CA LEU A 27 -26.31 5.02 -19.38
C LEU A 27 -24.95 4.31 -19.40
N VAL A 28 -24.69 3.43 -18.44
CA VAL A 28 -23.45 2.65 -18.39
C VAL A 28 -23.31 1.77 -19.65
N LEU A 29 -24.40 1.13 -20.07
CA LEU A 29 -24.42 0.30 -21.28
C LEU A 29 -24.12 1.13 -22.54
N ASN A 30 -24.70 2.31 -22.66
CA ASN A 30 -24.50 3.19 -23.81
C ASN A 30 -23.06 3.71 -23.87
N ILE A 31 -22.46 4.07 -22.73
CA ILE A 31 -21.05 4.45 -22.64
C ILE A 31 -20.15 3.29 -23.05
N TYR A 32 -20.41 2.09 -22.52
CA TYR A 32 -19.66 0.88 -22.88
C TYR A 32 -19.71 0.60 -24.38
N ILE A 33 -20.91 0.61 -24.98
CA ILE A 33 -21.09 0.39 -26.42
C ILE A 33 -20.38 1.48 -27.23
N GLY A 34 -20.42 2.73 -26.78
CA GLY A 34 -19.72 3.85 -27.42
C GLY A 34 -18.20 3.65 -27.44
N ILE A 35 -17.60 3.33 -26.30
CA ILE A 35 -16.16 3.06 -26.18
C ILE A 35 -15.78 1.84 -27.01
N LEU A 36 -16.59 0.79 -26.99
CA LEU A 36 -16.34 -0.43 -27.75
C LEU A 36 -16.33 -0.16 -29.26
N LYS A 37 -17.34 0.55 -29.77
CA LYS A 37 -17.40 0.95 -31.19
C LYS A 37 -16.20 1.80 -31.58
N PHE A 38 -15.81 2.76 -30.74
CA PHE A 38 -14.63 3.59 -30.96
C PHE A 38 -13.35 2.76 -31.02
N ALA A 39 -13.16 1.83 -30.08
CA ALA A 39 -11.99 0.97 -30.03
C ALA A 39 -11.89 0.03 -31.24
N LEU A 40 -13.02 -0.53 -31.69
CA LEU A 40 -13.07 -1.42 -32.84
C LEU A 40 -12.80 -0.71 -34.16
N ASN A 41 -13.25 0.54 -34.30
CA ASN A 41 -13.05 1.33 -35.51
C ASN A 41 -11.62 1.91 -35.60
N ASN A 42 -10.96 2.12 -34.45
CA ASN A 42 -9.66 2.80 -34.38
C ASN A 42 -8.57 1.91 -33.76
N LYS A 43 -8.44 0.66 -34.23
CA LYS A 43 -7.52 -0.35 -33.64
C LYS A 43 -6.08 0.15 -33.48
N SER A 44 -5.54 0.85 -34.48
CA SER A 44 -4.17 1.40 -34.42
C SER A 44 -3.99 2.42 -33.31
N ILE A 45 -4.99 3.28 -33.07
CA ILE A 45 -4.96 4.27 -31.99
C ILE A 45 -4.98 3.55 -30.64
N ILE A 46 -5.78 2.50 -30.49
CA ILE A 46 -5.82 1.70 -29.26
C ILE A 46 -4.47 1.05 -28.96
N TYR A 47 -3.79 0.50 -29.97
CA TYR A 47 -2.44 -0.06 -29.78
C TYR A 47 -1.42 1.00 -29.35
N ILE A 48 -1.48 2.20 -29.93
CA ILE A 48 -0.61 3.32 -29.52
C ILE A 48 -0.89 3.71 -28.06
N ILE A 49 -2.16 3.86 -27.67
CA ILE A 49 -2.54 4.17 -26.29
C ILE A 49 -2.02 3.09 -25.33
N LEU A 50 -2.13 1.81 -25.70
CA LEU A 50 -1.66 0.69 -24.89
C LEU A 50 -0.15 0.78 -24.64
N VAL A 51 0.63 1.02 -25.70
CA VAL A 51 2.08 1.20 -25.60
C VAL A 51 2.44 2.39 -24.71
N ILE A 52 1.74 3.53 -24.88
CA ILE A 52 1.95 4.72 -24.04
C ILE A 52 1.68 4.42 -22.57
N LEU A 53 0.55 3.78 -22.25
CA LEU A 53 0.20 3.40 -20.88
C LEU A 53 1.21 2.42 -20.27
N MET A 54 1.71 1.48 -21.07
CA MET A 54 2.74 0.54 -20.65
C MET A 54 4.05 1.25 -20.30
N ILE A 55 4.49 2.19 -21.15
CA ILE A 55 5.69 3.00 -20.88
C ILE A 55 5.50 3.84 -19.63
N LEU A 56 4.35 4.49 -19.46
CA LEU A 56 4.06 5.29 -18.27
C LEU A 56 4.06 4.45 -16.99
N SER A 57 3.47 3.25 -17.03
CA SER A 57 3.51 2.30 -15.91
C SER A 57 4.93 1.88 -15.56
N GLY A 58 5.76 1.57 -16.56
CA GLY A 58 7.17 1.21 -16.35
C GLY A 58 7.97 2.36 -15.75
N LYS A 59 7.77 3.60 -16.25
CA LYS A 59 8.40 4.79 -15.69
C LYS A 59 7.98 5.03 -14.25
N PHE A 60 6.70 4.84 -13.93
CA PHE A 60 6.19 4.97 -12.56
C PHE A 60 6.83 3.95 -11.63
N LEU A 61 6.99 2.70 -12.07
CA LEU A 61 7.64 1.66 -11.28
C LEU A 61 9.14 1.97 -11.05
N ALA A 62 9.82 2.53 -12.05
CA ALA A 62 11.22 2.92 -11.91
C ALA A 62 11.42 4.17 -11.04
N SER A 63 10.45 5.11 -11.05
CA SER A 63 10.55 6.35 -10.26
C SER A 63 10.16 6.16 -8.80
N ASN A 64 9.25 5.23 -8.51
CA ASN A 64 8.84 4.94 -7.14
C ASN A 64 9.72 3.81 -6.61
N GLY A 65 10.57 4.13 -5.62
CA GLY A 65 11.34 3.10 -4.93
C GLY A 65 10.41 2.04 -4.36
N VAL A 66 10.75 0.77 -4.56
CA VAL A 66 10.03 -0.34 -3.93
C VAL A 66 10.66 -0.55 -2.56
N GLU A 67 9.91 -0.24 -1.50
CA GLU A 67 10.29 -0.63 -0.14
C GLU A 67 10.04 -2.14 0.01
N MET A 68 11.10 -2.92 0.28
CA MET A 68 11.01 -4.37 0.44
C MET A 68 10.10 -4.77 1.62
N LEU A 69 10.09 -3.94 2.67
CA LEU A 69 9.19 -4.01 3.82
C LEU A 69 8.93 -2.59 4.32
N LEU A 70 7.68 -2.29 4.67
CA LEU A 70 7.33 -1.05 5.37
C LEU A 70 8.06 -1.00 6.71
N LYS A 71 8.63 0.14 7.07
CA LYS A 71 9.10 0.38 8.44
C LYS A 71 7.90 0.38 9.37
N PHE A 72 7.80 -0.65 10.20
CA PHE A 72 6.80 -0.71 11.26
C PHE A 72 7.22 0.18 12.43
N ASP A 73 6.34 1.10 12.83
CA ASP A 73 6.50 1.82 14.09
C ASP A 73 6.04 0.91 15.24
N SER A 74 7.00 0.24 15.86
CA SER A 74 6.79 -0.66 16.99
C SER A 74 6.92 0.04 18.35
N GLY A 75 7.14 1.37 18.37
CA GLY A 75 7.43 2.10 19.61
C GLY A 75 8.76 1.69 20.29
N VAL A 76 9.59 0.91 19.61
CA VAL A 76 10.93 0.51 20.08
C VAL A 76 11.97 0.79 19.01
N THR A 77 13.14 1.29 19.42
CA THR A 77 14.26 1.59 18.53
C THR A 77 15.51 0.89 19.04
N TYR A 78 16.27 0.28 18.14
CA TYR A 78 17.52 -0.40 18.45
C TYR A 78 18.70 0.42 17.95
N ILE A 79 19.71 0.60 18.80
CA ILE A 79 20.95 1.30 18.48
C ILE A 79 22.09 0.29 18.62
N SER A 80 22.81 0.02 17.53
CA SER A 80 24.03 -0.80 17.56
C SER A 80 25.24 0.11 17.49
N ILE A 81 26.20 -0.11 18.39
CA ILE A 81 27.42 0.70 18.50
C ILE A 81 28.60 -0.25 18.36
N GLU A 82 29.46 0.04 17.40
CA GLU A 82 30.68 -0.72 17.15
C GLU A 82 31.88 0.13 17.53
N MET A 83 32.78 -0.43 18.34
CA MET A 83 34.02 0.21 18.74
C MET A 83 35.17 -0.32 17.88
N GLU A 84 36.21 0.49 17.69
CA GLU A 84 37.42 0.07 16.98
C GLU A 84 37.98 -1.26 17.54
N PRO A 85 38.54 -2.14 16.69
CA PRO A 85 39.15 -3.38 17.13
C PRO A 85 40.20 -3.16 18.22
N ASN A 86 40.29 -4.08 19.18
CA ASN A 86 41.15 -3.98 20.37
C ASN A 86 40.82 -2.84 21.35
N THR A 87 39.66 -2.19 21.22
CA THR A 87 39.17 -1.27 22.26
C THR A 87 38.95 -2.02 23.57
N LYS A 88 39.45 -1.46 24.68
CA LYS A 88 39.24 -2.04 26.01
C LYS A 88 37.77 -1.97 26.38
N ILE A 89 37.26 -3.03 27.01
CA ILE A 89 35.88 -3.10 27.50
C ILE A 89 35.46 -1.89 28.37
N GLN A 90 36.42 -1.34 29.12
CA GLN A 90 36.22 -0.17 29.98
C GLN A 90 35.88 1.08 29.18
N ASP A 91 36.46 1.23 27.99
CA ASP A 91 36.23 2.38 27.13
C ASP A 91 34.92 2.23 26.36
N THR A 92 34.55 1.00 25.96
CA THR A 92 33.20 0.69 25.46
C THR A 92 32.13 1.03 26.51
N LYS A 93 32.36 0.66 27.78
CA LYS A 93 31.43 0.97 28.88
C LYS A 93 31.29 2.48 29.11
N LYS A 94 32.37 3.24 29.00
CA LYS A 94 32.32 4.72 29.07
C LYS A 94 31.47 5.30 27.94
N ALA A 95 31.61 4.77 26.72
CA ALA A 95 30.83 5.21 25.57
C ALA A 95 29.33 4.94 25.78
N VAL A 96 28.98 3.72 26.20
CA VAL A 96 27.59 3.33 26.50
C VAL A 96 27.00 4.21 27.61
N ASN A 97 27.70 4.37 28.74
CA ASN A 97 27.26 5.24 29.83
C ASN A 97 27.01 6.70 29.39
N LYS A 98 27.78 7.20 28.42
CA LYS A 98 27.59 8.55 27.88
C LYS A 98 26.29 8.65 27.09
N ILE A 99 25.95 7.60 26.33
CA ILE A 99 24.72 7.51 25.56
C ILE A 99 23.51 7.35 26.48
N GLU A 100 23.58 6.48 27.47
CA GLU A 100 22.51 6.33 28.48
C GLU A 100 22.21 7.66 29.19
N LYS A 101 23.25 8.39 29.60
CA LYS A 101 23.10 9.73 30.18
C LYS A 101 22.46 10.74 29.22
N TYR A 102 22.70 10.60 27.93
CA TYR A 102 22.06 11.43 26.92
C TYR A 102 20.57 11.07 26.82
N LEU A 103 20.25 9.78 26.68
CA LEU A 103 18.87 9.28 26.56
C LEU A 103 18.03 9.56 27.81
N SER A 104 18.63 9.54 29.00
CA SER A 104 17.93 9.86 30.27
C SER A 104 17.39 11.29 30.36
N LYS A 105 17.80 12.19 29.45
CA LYS A 105 17.32 13.57 29.39
C LYS A 105 16.16 13.77 28.41
N GLU A 106 15.86 12.76 27.59
CA GLU A 106 14.85 12.85 26.55
C GLU A 106 13.48 12.39 27.09
N GLU A 107 12.49 13.28 27.09
CA GLU A 107 11.16 13.01 27.65
C GLU A 107 10.40 11.89 26.90
N ASN A 108 10.76 11.65 25.65
CA ASN A 108 10.12 10.64 24.78
C ASN A 108 10.62 9.21 25.04
N ILE A 109 11.61 9.03 25.92
CA ILE A 109 12.20 7.72 26.22
C ILE A 109 11.69 7.24 27.58
N ILE A 110 10.88 6.19 27.57
CA ILE A 110 10.30 5.62 28.79
C ILE A 110 11.33 4.72 29.50
N ASN A 111 11.98 3.83 28.76
CA ASN A 111 12.95 2.87 29.26
C ASN A 111 14.04 2.60 28.20
N TYR A 112 15.23 2.22 28.65
CA TYR A 112 16.29 1.69 27.80
C TYR A 112 17.02 0.56 28.53
N ASP A 113 17.61 -0.35 27.76
CA ASP A 113 18.50 -1.41 28.24
C ASP A 113 19.72 -1.47 27.33
N ALA A 114 20.89 -1.78 27.89
CA ALA A 114 22.15 -1.77 27.17
C ALA A 114 22.92 -3.08 27.38
N GLN A 115 23.22 -3.74 26.27
CA GLN A 115 24.05 -4.94 26.24
C GLN A 115 25.42 -4.61 25.66
N ILE A 116 26.50 -4.96 26.37
CA ILE A 116 27.88 -4.78 25.93
C ILE A 116 28.48 -6.14 25.60
N GLY A 117 28.84 -6.34 24.34
CA GLY A 117 29.39 -7.61 23.86
C GLY A 117 28.33 -8.68 23.61
N PHE A 118 28.80 -9.87 23.23
CA PHE A 118 28.04 -11.11 23.22
C PHE A 118 28.45 -11.96 24.44
#